data_AF-A0A960AP44-F1
#
_entry.id   AF-A0A960AP44-F1
#
_cell.length_a   1.000
_cell.length_b   1.000
_cell.length_c   1.000
_cell.angle_alpha   90.00
_cell.angle_beta   90.00
_cell.angle_gamma   90.00
#
_symmetry.space_group_name_H-M   'P 1'
#
loop_
_entity.id
_entity.type
_entity.pdbx_description
1 polymer ?
#
loop_
_entity_poly.entity_id
_entity_poly.type
_entity_poly.pdbx_seq_one_letter_code
_entity_poly.pdbx_strand_id
1 'polypeptide(L)'
;QIEFSAVIQHHTDDEGGEVTGMQMWDIFTDEYLPNPQKPWGRFALVKHELVSEVDGDTVVRATILDNGEPVELTGHGNGPIAAFCEALHDHADVRVLDYHEHALASGGDAKAAAYLECAVDGHVLWGVGIHSSIVTASLKAVVSAVNRAQRG
;
A
#
# COMPACT_ATOMS: atom_id res chain seq x y z
N GLN A 1 3.99 3.46 -14.83
CA GLN A 1 3.53 2.62 -15.96
C GLN A 1 4.54 1.54 -16.36
N ILE A 2 5.86 1.79 -16.30
CA ILE A 2 6.92 0.82 -16.69
C ILE A 2 7.00 -0.41 -15.77
N GLU A 3 6.90 -0.25 -14.44
CA GLU A 3 7.06 -1.37 -13.50
C GLU A 3 5.97 -2.45 -13.64
N PHE A 4 4.70 -2.05 -13.70
CA PHE A 4 3.60 -3.02 -13.85
C PHE A 4 3.65 -3.74 -15.21
N SER A 5 4.11 -3.09 -16.28
CA SER A 5 4.31 -3.75 -17.57
C SER A 5 5.36 -4.86 -17.51
N ALA A 6 6.41 -4.71 -16.70
CA ALA A 6 7.41 -5.77 -16.48
C ALA A 6 6.84 -6.94 -15.66
N VAL A 7 6.00 -6.66 -14.66
CA VAL A 7 5.29 -7.69 -13.88
C VAL A 7 4.37 -8.51 -14.78
N ILE A 8 3.59 -7.86 -15.65
CA ILE A 8 2.72 -8.56 -16.61
C ILE A 8 3.57 -9.44 -17.52
N GLN A 9 4.64 -8.90 -18.12
CA GLN A 9 5.52 -9.64 -19.03
C GLN A 9 6.06 -10.92 -18.38
N HIS A 10 6.61 -10.82 -17.17
CA HIS A 10 7.10 -11.97 -16.42
C HIS A 10 6.01 -13.02 -16.12
N HIS A 11 4.76 -12.60 -15.90
CA HIS A 11 3.65 -13.52 -15.66
C HIS A 11 3.10 -14.15 -16.95
N THR A 12 3.40 -13.56 -18.12
CA THR A 12 2.91 -14.01 -19.44
C THR A 12 3.91 -14.78 -20.27
N ASP A 13 5.18 -14.78 -19.88
CA ASP A 13 6.26 -15.41 -20.65
C ASP A 13 6.10 -16.96 -20.78
N ASP A 14 5.20 -17.57 -20.00
CA ASP A 14 4.90 -19.01 -20.06
C ASP A 14 3.67 -19.37 -20.94
N GLU A 15 2.80 -18.40 -21.28
CA GLU A 15 1.57 -18.64 -22.05
C GLU A 15 1.45 -17.59 -23.16
N GLY A 16 1.91 -17.91 -24.37
CA GLY A 16 1.93 -17.00 -25.54
C GLY A 16 0.56 -16.57 -26.10
N GLY A 17 -0.39 -16.18 -25.24
CA GLY A 17 -1.70 -15.63 -25.56
C GLY A 17 -1.89 -14.20 -25.03
N GLU A 18 -2.93 -13.52 -25.52
CA GLU A 18 -3.30 -12.18 -25.05
C GLU A 18 -3.85 -12.23 -23.61
N VAL A 19 -3.32 -11.39 -22.71
CA VAL A 19 -3.84 -11.24 -21.35
C VAL A 19 -5.17 -10.51 -21.38
N THR A 20 -6.24 -11.18 -20.95
CA THR A 20 -7.54 -10.54 -20.78
C THR A 20 -7.50 -9.49 -19.66
N GLY A 21 -8.40 -8.49 -19.70
CA GLY A 21 -8.48 -7.48 -18.63
C GLY A 21 -8.73 -8.08 -17.23
N MET A 22 -9.40 -9.24 -17.15
CA MET A 22 -9.61 -9.97 -15.90
C MET A 22 -8.32 -10.60 -15.39
N GLN A 23 -7.55 -11.27 -16.26
CA GLN A 23 -6.23 -11.80 -15.89
C GLN A 23 -5.27 -10.68 -15.49
N MET A 24 -5.30 -9.54 -16.18
CA MET A 24 -4.50 -8.35 -15.83
C MET A 24 -4.85 -7.83 -14.43
N TRP A 25 -6.15 -7.82 -14.08
CA TRP A 25 -6.62 -7.42 -12.76
C TRP A 25 -6.23 -8.41 -11.66
N ASP A 26 -6.28 -9.71 -11.95
CA ASP A 26 -5.87 -10.75 -11.02
C ASP A 26 -4.37 -10.67 -10.73
N ILE A 27 -3.53 -10.51 -11.76
CA ILE A 27 -2.08 -10.30 -11.64
C ILE A 27 -1.81 -9.02 -10.83
N PHE A 28 -2.50 -7.92 -11.13
CA PHE A 28 -2.37 -6.67 -10.38
C PHE A 28 -2.71 -6.84 -8.90
N THR A 29 -3.82 -7.54 -8.62
CA THR A 29 -4.28 -7.77 -7.26
C THR A 29 -3.30 -8.65 -6.49
N ASP A 30 -2.79 -9.71 -7.11
CA ASP A 30 -1.80 -10.61 -6.50
C ASP A 30 -0.46 -9.92 -6.23
N GLU A 31 -0.05 -9.00 -7.11
CA GLU A 31 1.21 -8.28 -6.98
C GLU A 31 1.16 -7.13 -5.97
N TYR A 32 0.05 -6.38 -5.93
CA TYR A 32 0.00 -5.11 -5.19
C TYR A 32 -1.01 -5.05 -4.05
N LEU A 33 -2.03 -5.92 -4.03
CA LEU A 33 -3.12 -5.82 -3.06
C LEU A 33 -3.12 -7.05 -2.13
N PRO A 34 -2.67 -6.93 -0.87
CA PRO A 34 -2.81 -7.98 0.12
C PRO A 34 -4.29 -8.36 0.26
N ASN A 35 -4.65 -9.52 -0.29
CA ASN A 35 -6.04 -9.99 -0.35
C ASN A 35 -6.42 -10.59 1.01
N PRO A 36 -7.49 -10.16 1.70
CA PRO A 36 -7.89 -10.77 2.97
C PRO A 36 -8.16 -12.29 2.89
N GLN A 37 -8.53 -12.80 1.71
CA GLN A 37 -8.77 -14.22 1.46
C GLN A 37 -7.51 -15.00 1.07
N LYS A 38 -6.47 -14.29 0.63
CA LYS A 38 -5.14 -14.82 0.30
C LYS A 38 -4.08 -13.81 0.75
N PRO A 39 -3.93 -13.59 2.07
CA PRO A 39 -3.02 -12.58 2.57
C PRO A 39 -1.60 -13.00 2.21
N TRP A 40 -0.84 -12.07 1.67
CA TRP A 40 0.57 -12.24 1.35
C TRP A 40 1.34 -11.04 1.92
N GLY A 41 2.63 -11.26 2.19
CA GLY A 41 3.48 -10.29 2.89
C GLY A 41 3.41 -10.42 4.41
N ARG A 42 4.40 -9.82 5.06
CA ARG A 42 4.57 -9.83 6.52
C ARG A 42 3.51 -9.00 7.23
N PHE A 43 3.16 -7.85 6.64
CA PHE A 43 2.34 -6.83 7.28
C PHE A 43 0.91 -6.75 6.74
N ALA A 44 -0.06 -6.53 7.62
CA ALA A 44 -1.44 -6.21 7.23
C ALA A 44 -2.04 -5.12 8.12
N LEU A 45 -2.57 -4.05 7.53
CA LEU A 45 -3.25 -2.99 8.28
C LEU A 45 -4.62 -3.47 8.81
N VAL A 46 -4.80 -3.46 10.13
CA VAL A 46 -6.04 -3.90 10.80
C VAL A 46 -6.94 -2.73 11.13
N LYS A 47 -6.41 -1.71 11.80
CA LYS A 47 -7.13 -0.48 12.14
C LYS A 47 -6.18 0.71 12.23
N HIS A 48 -6.73 1.91 12.11
CA HIS A 48 -6.01 3.14 12.39
C HIS A 48 -6.95 4.21 12.97
N GLU A 49 -6.37 5.08 13.77
CA GLU A 49 -6.97 6.30 14.29
C GLU A 49 -6.03 7.46 13.97
N LEU A 50 -6.62 8.59 13.58
CA LEU A 50 -5.89 9.82 13.28
C LEU A 50 -6.32 10.94 14.21
N VAL A 51 -5.33 11.65 14.74
CA VAL A 51 -5.52 12.93 15.41
C VAL A 51 -4.70 13.95 14.62
N SER A 52 -5.37 14.91 14.00
CA SER A 52 -4.74 15.95 13.18
C SER A 52 -5.24 17.32 13.59
N GLU A 53 -4.32 18.27 13.72
CA GLU A 53 -4.63 19.69 13.84
C GLU A 53 -4.42 20.37 12.48
N VAL A 54 -5.22 21.41 12.18
CA VAL A 54 -5.22 22.07 10.85
C VAL A 54 -3.84 22.62 10.47
N ASP A 55 -3.13 23.19 11.44
CA ASP A 55 -1.80 23.78 11.27
C ASP A 55 -0.74 23.06 12.11
N GLY A 56 -1.02 21.82 12.53
CA GLY A 56 -0.19 21.05 13.46
C GLY A 56 0.11 19.64 12.98
N ASP A 57 0.79 18.89 13.83
CA ASP A 57 1.19 17.52 13.50
C ASP A 57 -0.03 16.59 13.45
N THR A 58 0.10 15.58 12.59
CA THR A 58 -0.78 14.42 12.58
C THR A 58 -0.14 13.29 13.39
N VAL A 59 -0.93 12.72 14.29
CA VAL A 59 -0.61 11.48 14.99
C VAL A 59 -1.44 10.37 14.39
N VAL A 60 -0.79 9.28 14.01
CA VAL A 60 -1.47 8.02 13.66
C VAL A 60 -1.26 7.02 14.78
N ARG A 61 -2.32 6.32 15.15
CA ARG A 61 -2.25 5.10 15.97
C ARG A 61 -2.80 3.98 15.13
N ALA A 62 -2.00 2.96 14.85
CA ALA A 62 -2.38 1.88 13.97
C ALA A 62 -2.14 0.52 14.62
N THR A 63 -2.98 -0.45 14.30
CA THR A 63 -2.68 -1.86 14.53
C THR A 63 -2.38 -2.49 13.19
N ILE A 64 -1.22 -3.12 13.10
CA ILE A 64 -0.87 -4.01 11.99
C ILE A 64 -0.82 -5.45 12.49
N LEU A 65 -0.92 -6.40 11.58
CA LEU A 65 -0.40 -7.75 11.83
C LEU A 65 1.04 -7.78 11.35
N ASP A 66 1.97 -8.32 12.14
CA ASP A 66 3.31 -8.73 11.73
C ASP A 66 3.36 -10.26 11.80
N ASN A 67 3.42 -10.92 10.64
CA ASN A 67 3.34 -12.38 10.53
C ASN A 67 2.12 -12.98 11.26
N GLY A 68 0.99 -12.26 11.24
CA GLY A 68 -0.27 -12.66 11.87
C GLY A 68 -0.42 -12.21 13.34
N GLU A 69 0.63 -11.72 13.98
CA GLU A 69 0.57 -11.23 15.35
C GLU A 69 0.25 -9.73 15.39
N PRO A 70 -0.71 -9.27 16.20
CA PRO A 70 -1.08 -7.86 16.26
C PRO A 70 0.01 -7.02 16.94
N VAL A 71 0.42 -5.94 16.28
CA VAL A 71 1.36 -4.95 16.77
C VAL A 71 0.73 -3.57 16.71
N GLU A 72 0.79 -2.84 17.83
CA GLU A 72 0.35 -1.45 17.92
C GLU A 72 1.50 -0.52 17.58
N LEU A 73 1.26 0.42 16.68
CA LEU A 73 2.19 1.43 16.21
C LEU A 73 1.62 2.81 16.51
N THR A 74 2.51 3.74 16.83
CA THR A 74 2.16 5.16 16.93
C THR A 74 3.22 5.95 16.21
N GLY A 75 2.80 6.92 15.40
CA GLY A 75 3.75 7.81 14.78
C GLY A 75 3.21 9.20 14.49
N HIS A 76 4.15 10.10 14.18
CA HIS A 76 3.96 11.54 14.07
C HIS A 76 4.48 12.06 12.74
N GLY A 77 3.77 12.99 12.12
CA GLY A 77 4.23 13.63 10.90
C GLY A 77 3.30 14.73 10.40
N ASN A 78 3.70 15.41 9.34
CA ASN A 78 2.93 16.51 8.71
C ASN A 78 1.66 16.05 7.95
N GLY A 79 1.28 14.78 8.09
CA GLY A 79 0.11 14.18 7.49
C GLY A 79 0.05 12.68 7.78
N PRO A 80 -1.07 12.00 7.46
CA PRO A 80 -1.28 10.59 7.81
C PRO A 80 -0.21 9.64 7.27
N ILE A 81 0.24 9.86 6.02
CA ILE A 81 1.23 9.01 5.37
C ILE A 81 2.60 9.16 6.06
N ALA A 82 3.04 10.39 6.31
CA ALA A 82 4.30 10.66 6.99
C ALA A 82 4.30 10.09 8.40
N ALA A 83 3.22 10.31 9.15
CA ALA A 83 3.04 9.75 10.49
C ALA A 83 3.08 8.22 10.49
N PHE A 84 2.50 7.58 9.48
CA PHE A 84 2.51 6.11 9.37
C PHE A 84 3.87 5.54 8.95
N CYS A 85 4.61 6.24 8.08
CA CYS A 85 5.99 5.86 7.75
C CYS A 85 6.89 5.94 8.99
N GLU A 86 6.72 6.99 9.81
CA GLU A 86 7.45 7.11 11.07
C GLU A 86 7.03 6.02 12.07
N ALA A 87 5.74 5.71 12.17
CA ALA A 87 5.24 4.61 13.00
C ALA A 87 5.82 3.23 12.62
N LEU A 88 6.22 3.04 11.35
CA LEU A 88 6.82 1.82 10.82
C LEU A 88 8.33 1.76 10.98
N HIS A 89 9.00 2.82 11.44
CA HIS A 89 10.46 2.96 11.38
C HIS A 89 11.23 1.80 12.03
N ASP A 90 10.75 1.28 13.16
CA ASP A 90 11.36 0.14 13.85
C ASP A 90 11.19 -1.20 13.10
N HIS A 91 10.37 -1.23 12.04
CA HIS A 91 9.98 -2.42 11.29
C HIS A 91 10.50 -2.38 9.83
N ALA A 92 10.58 -1.19 9.24
CA ALA A 92 11.17 -0.91 7.91
C ALA A 92 11.47 0.60 7.77
N ASP A 93 12.59 0.99 7.13
CA ASP A 93 12.84 2.39 6.75
C ASP A 93 12.06 2.72 5.47
N VAL A 94 10.95 3.45 5.62
CA VAL A 94 10.04 3.78 4.52
C VAL A 94 10.01 5.28 4.27
N ARG A 95 10.16 5.67 3.01
CA ARG A 95 10.04 7.07 2.56
C ARG A 95 9.23 7.13 1.28
N VAL A 96 8.22 8.00 1.25
CA VAL A 96 7.41 8.23 0.05
C VAL A 96 8.12 9.23 -0.85
N LEU A 97 8.29 8.85 -2.12
CA LEU A 97 8.96 9.63 -3.16
C LEU A 97 7.95 10.29 -4.10
N ASP A 98 6.88 9.59 -4.44
CA ASP A 98 5.80 10.10 -5.29
C ASP A 98 4.44 9.57 -4.83
N TYR A 99 3.39 10.33 -5.10
CA TYR A 99 2.02 10.07 -4.67
C TYR A 99 1.02 10.38 -5.77
N HIS A 100 0.23 9.39 -6.16
CA HIS A 100 -0.93 9.56 -7.04
C HIS A 100 -2.16 8.92 -6.42
N GLU A 101 -3.29 9.60 -6.54
CA GLU A 101 -4.58 9.07 -6.13
C GLU A 101 -5.65 9.33 -7.19
N HIS A 102 -6.63 8.44 -7.29
CA HIS A 102 -7.86 8.74 -8.01
C HIS A 102 -9.06 7.97 -7.44
N ALA A 103 -10.24 8.53 -7.64
CA ALA A 103 -11.50 7.84 -7.37
C ALA A 103 -11.76 6.79 -8.46
N LEU A 104 -12.08 5.56 -8.05
CA LEU A 104 -12.46 4.46 -8.94
C LEU A 104 -13.93 4.51 -9.36
N ALA A 105 -14.77 5.22 -8.61
CA ALA A 105 -16.18 5.43 -8.92
C ALA A 105 -16.64 6.79 -8.38
N SER A 106 -17.78 7.27 -8.85
CA SER A 106 -18.44 8.48 -8.35
C SER A 106 -19.60 8.12 -7.42
N GLY A 107 -19.78 8.85 -6.32
CA GLY A 107 -20.90 8.68 -5.37
C GLY A 107 -20.45 8.37 -3.94
N GLY A 108 -21.41 8.17 -3.03
CA GLY A 108 -21.13 7.93 -1.60
C GLY A 108 -20.33 6.65 -1.30
N ASP A 109 -20.36 5.68 -2.21
CA ASP A 109 -19.62 4.40 -2.13
C ASP A 109 -18.36 4.38 -3.02
N ALA A 110 -17.88 5.55 -3.44
CA ALA A 110 -16.67 5.67 -4.23
C ALA A 110 -15.46 5.06 -3.50
N LYS A 111 -14.77 4.13 -4.17
CA LYS A 111 -13.45 3.66 -3.73
C LYS A 111 -12.37 4.62 -4.24
N ALA A 112 -11.35 4.86 -3.45
CA ALA A 112 -10.12 5.49 -3.87
C ALA A 112 -9.05 4.41 -4.14
N ALA A 113 -8.24 4.64 -5.17
CA ALA A 113 -6.98 3.95 -5.37
C ALA A 113 -5.84 4.93 -5.11
N ALA A 114 -4.88 4.52 -4.28
CA ALA A 114 -3.66 5.25 -4.00
C ALA A 114 -2.45 4.46 -4.51
N TYR A 115 -1.53 5.15 -5.16
CA TYR A 115 -0.30 4.63 -5.74
C TYR A 115 0.86 5.46 -5.17
N LEU A 116 1.73 4.81 -4.40
CA LEU A 116 2.86 5.46 -3.76
C LEU A 116 4.15 4.85 -4.29
N GLU A 117 5.06 5.67 -4.80
CA GLU A 117 6.44 5.25 -5.01
C GLU A 117 7.17 5.41 -3.68
N CYS A 118 7.74 4.32 -3.16
CA CYS A 118 8.40 4.31 -1.86
C CYS A 118 9.85 3.84 -2.01
N ALA A 119 10.76 4.49 -1.30
CA ALA A 119 12.02 3.88 -0.89
C ALA A 119 11.78 3.08 0.39
N VAL A 120 11.99 1.77 0.34
CA VAL A 120 11.88 0.84 1.47
C VAL A 120 13.19 0.10 1.63
N ASP A 121 13.88 0.29 2.76
CA ASP A 121 15.14 -0.40 3.09
C ASP A 121 16.19 -0.34 1.95
N GLY A 122 16.22 0.77 1.21
CA GLY A 122 17.13 0.99 0.08
C GLY A 122 16.61 0.56 -1.31
N HIS A 123 15.43 -0.06 -1.39
CA HIS A 123 14.76 -0.43 -2.65
C HIS A 123 13.69 0.60 -3.03
N VAL A 124 13.63 0.99 -4.30
CA VAL A 124 12.56 1.86 -4.81
C VAL A 124 11.53 1.03 -5.57
N LEU A 125 10.28 1.10 -5.13
CA LEU A 125 9.18 0.34 -5.72
C LEU A 125 7.83 0.98 -5.44
N TRP A 126 6.81 0.54 -6.18
CA TRP A 126 5.45 1.05 -6.02
C TRP A 126 4.59 0.23 -5.04
N GLY A 127 3.85 0.91 -4.17
CA GLY A 127 2.79 0.32 -3.38
C GLY A 127 1.42 0.77 -3.88
N VAL A 128 0.43 -0.11 -3.80
CA VAL A 128 -0.97 0.24 -4.14
C VAL A 128 -1.89 -0.13 -3.00
N GLY A 129 -2.86 0.74 -2.73
CA GLY A 129 -3.93 0.47 -1.80
C GLY A 129 -5.28 0.95 -2.34
N ILE A 130 -6.31 0.16 -2.08
CA ILE A 130 -7.69 0.47 -2.46
C ILE A 130 -8.58 0.44 -1.23
N HIS A 131 -9.32 1.53 -1.01
CA HIS A 131 -10.28 1.64 0.07
C HIS A 131 -11.28 2.77 -0.19
N SER A 132 -12.45 2.76 0.45
CA SER A 132 -13.43 3.87 0.37
C SER A 132 -12.91 5.17 1.02
N SER A 133 -12.11 5.04 2.07
CA SER A 133 -11.33 6.13 2.66
C SER A 133 -10.01 6.31 1.92
N ILE A 134 -9.76 7.52 1.42
CA ILE A 134 -8.51 7.95 0.78
C ILE A 134 -7.31 7.70 1.71
N VAL A 135 -7.43 8.04 2.99
CA VAL A 135 -6.40 7.79 4.00
C VAL A 135 -6.11 6.30 4.10
N THR A 136 -7.14 5.46 4.27
CA THR A 136 -6.90 4.02 4.39
C THR A 136 -6.30 3.44 3.11
N ALA A 137 -6.67 3.97 1.93
CA ALA A 137 -6.08 3.57 0.66
C ALA A 137 -4.58 3.90 0.64
N SER A 138 -4.17 5.10 1.05
CA SER A 138 -2.76 5.50 1.09
C SER A 138 -1.95 4.71 2.13
N LEU A 139 -2.49 4.46 3.33
CA LEU A 139 -1.81 3.61 4.33
C LEU A 139 -1.64 2.17 3.84
N LYS A 140 -2.65 1.62 3.15
CA LYS A 140 -2.54 0.29 2.52
C LYS A 140 -1.48 0.26 1.41
N ALA A 141 -1.34 1.35 0.65
CA ALA A 141 -0.29 1.46 -0.35
C ALA A 141 1.11 1.44 0.28
N VAL A 142 1.31 2.11 1.42
CA VAL A 142 2.56 2.00 2.19
C VAL A 142 2.82 0.54 2.61
N VAL A 143 1.83 -0.14 3.20
CA VAL A 143 1.96 -1.57 3.58
C VAL A 143 2.29 -2.46 2.37
N SER A 144 1.64 -2.21 1.23
CA SER A 144 1.91 -2.90 -0.04
C SER A 144 3.37 -2.74 -0.45
N ALA A 145 3.90 -1.51 -0.47
CA ALA A 145 5.31 -1.27 -0.78
C ALA A 145 6.25 -2.00 0.18
N VAL A 146 5.99 -1.97 1.49
CA VAL A 146 6.84 -2.65 2.48
C VAL A 146 6.86 -4.17 2.26
N ASN A 147 5.69 -4.77 2.06
CA ASN A 147 5.59 -6.20 1.80
C ASN A 147 6.28 -6.63 0.50
N ARG A 148 6.17 -5.80 -0.55
CA ARG A 148 6.83 -6.07 -1.83
C ARG A 148 8.35 -5.97 -1.72
N ALA A 149 8.87 -5.02 -0.95
CA ALA A 149 10.31 -4.88 -0.73
C ALA A 149 10.92 -6.12 -0.08
N GLN A 150 10.16 -6.82 0.76
CA GLN A 150 10.56 -8.04 1.45
C GLN A 150 10.34 -9.33 0.64
N ARG A 151 9.69 -9.24 -0.54
CA ARG A 151 9.41 -10.40 -1.42
C ARG A 151 10.59 -10.71 -2.37
N GLY A 152 11.55 -9.80 -2.47
CA GLY A 152 12.74 -9.89 -3.35
C GLY A 152 13.94 -10.60 -2.73
#